data_AF-A0A3D9VED3-F1
#
_entry.id   AF-A0A3D9VED3-F1
#
_cell.length_a   1.000
_cell.length_b   1.000
_cell.length_c   1.000
_cell.angle_alpha   90.00
_cell.angle_beta   90.00
_cell.angle_gamma   90.00
#
_symmetry.space_group_name_H-M   'P 1'
#
loop_
_entity.id
_entity.type
_entity.pdbx_description
1 polymer ?
#
loop_
_entity_poly.entity_id
_entity_poly.type
_entity_poly.pdbx_seq_one_letter_code
_entity_poly.pdbx_strand_id
1 'polypeptide(L)'
;MGTLIAVSVIALIAVVVTLSVPLIALTQRREQRRLESLAAWATTLGWTVYAGNVEVPWTARLPGANPRGVRCLFTGIYRDLPISVAEYTYQTTQVTHLNGQTQVMTDHHDFVVCVVHLPYSYPAIEVSGRGSGSRAWRWLTGPDTTEIGIPAFDKNYRVRSTHPELVRHIIGPALVRAHLAGMVPNWSLHGTDLLVYWPGRMEPARVLPALDAVVRVGSLLGR
;
A
#
# COMPACT_ATOMS: atom_id res chain seq x y z
N MET A 1 39.90 -28.28 29.85
CA MET A 1 39.58 -27.09 29.01
C MET A 1 38.15 -27.09 28.47
N GLY A 2 37.59 -28.22 28.02
CA GLY A 2 36.24 -28.24 27.40
C GLY A 2 35.05 -27.82 28.29
N THR A 3 35.13 -28.07 29.61
CA THR A 3 34.04 -27.73 30.56
C THR A 3 33.91 -26.23 30.80
N LEU A 4 35.01 -25.49 30.89
CA LEU A 4 35.00 -24.03 31.06
C LEU A 4 34.44 -23.31 29.83
N ILE A 5 34.72 -23.83 28.63
CA ILE A 5 34.18 -23.30 27.38
C ILE A 5 32.66 -23.54 27.33
N ALA A 6 32.20 -24.73 27.67
CA ALA A 6 30.77 -25.05 27.70
C ALA A 6 29.99 -24.17 28.70
N VAL A 7 30.51 -23.98 29.92
CA VAL A 7 29.87 -23.11 30.94
C VAL A 7 29.82 -21.65 30.47
N SER A 8 30.89 -21.16 29.86
CA SER A 8 30.95 -19.78 29.34
C SER A 8 29.96 -19.56 28.19
N VAL A 9 29.80 -20.55 27.30
CA VAL A 9 28.83 -20.49 26.21
C VAL A 9 27.39 -20.52 26.74
N ILE A 10 27.09 -21.38 27.72
CA ILE A 10 25.74 -21.46 28.32
C ILE A 10 25.40 -20.15 29.04
N ALA A 11 26.33 -19.58 29.81
CA ALA A 11 26.14 -18.31 30.50
C ALA A 11 25.90 -17.16 29.50
N LEU A 12 26.65 -17.13 28.39
CA LEU A 12 26.45 -16.13 27.32
C LEU A 12 25.07 -16.25 26.67
N ILE A 13 24.63 -17.47 26.34
CA ILE A 13 23.29 -17.72 25.77
C ILE A 13 22.21 -17.27 26.76
N ALA A 14 22.35 -17.62 28.05
CA ALA A 14 21.39 -17.23 29.07
C ALA A 14 21.26 -15.70 29.19
N VAL A 15 22.38 -14.96 29.14
CA VAL A 15 22.39 -13.49 29.15
C VAL A 15 21.72 -12.93 27.89
N VAL A 16 22.04 -13.47 26.71
CA VAL A 16 21.43 -13.02 25.44
C VAL A 16 19.92 -13.27 25.42
N VAL A 17 19.46 -14.43 25.88
CA VAL A 17 18.02 -14.74 25.99
C VAL A 17 17.34 -13.81 27.00
N THR A 18 17.94 -13.62 28.18
CA THR A 18 17.38 -12.77 29.24
C THR A 18 17.24 -11.30 28.80
N LEU A 19 18.16 -10.80 27.99
CA LEU A 19 18.12 -9.42 27.47
C LEU A 19 17.25 -9.27 26.21
N SER A 20 17.15 -10.29 25.36
CA SER A 20 16.37 -10.23 24.11
C SER A 20 14.86 -10.36 24.33
N VAL A 21 14.41 -11.21 25.25
CA VAL A 21 12.98 -11.39 25.58
C VAL A 21 12.27 -10.07 25.98
N PRO A 22 12.78 -9.25 26.92
CA PRO A 22 12.11 -8.00 27.28
C PRO A 22 12.11 -6.99 26.11
N LEU A 23 13.14 -7.00 25.26
CA LEU A 23 13.19 -6.15 24.08
C LEU A 23 12.09 -6.52 23.07
N ILE A 24 11.90 -7.81 22.81
CA ILE A 24 10.83 -8.33 21.93
C ILE A 24 9.44 -8.03 22.54
N ALA A 25 9.28 -8.22 23.85
CA ALA A 25 8.00 -7.93 24.51
C ALA A 25 7.63 -6.43 24.45
N LEU A 26 8.61 -5.53 24.56
CA LEU A 26 8.39 -4.10 24.45
C LEU A 26 7.97 -3.67 23.04
N THR A 27 8.58 -4.24 22.00
CA THR A 27 8.21 -3.93 20.60
C THR A 27 6.80 -4.43 20.29
N GLN A 28 6.45 -5.63 20.75
CA GLN A 28 5.09 -6.18 20.60
C GLN A 28 4.05 -5.32 21.33
N ARG A 29 4.32 -4.92 22.58
CA ARG A 29 3.39 -4.07 23.35
C ARG A 29 3.18 -2.70 22.71
N ARG A 30 4.24 -2.09 22.16
CA ARG A 30 4.12 -0.82 21.44
C ARG A 30 3.24 -0.95 20.19
N GLU A 31 3.42 -2.03 19.45
CA GLU A 31 2.61 -2.30 18.27
C GLU A 31 1.14 -2.57 18.62
N GLN A 32 0.89 -3.35 19.68
CA GLN A 32 -0.48 -3.57 20.19
C GLN A 32 -1.17 -2.26 20.56
N ARG A 33 -0.52 -1.42 21.37
CA ARG A 33 -1.07 -0.10 21.73
C ARG A 33 -1.35 0.79 20.52
N ARG A 34 -0.49 0.72 19.50
CA ARG A 34 -0.69 1.46 18.25
C ARG A 34 -1.94 0.96 17.53
N LEU A 35 -2.10 -0.35 17.37
CA LEU A 35 -3.28 -0.93 16.74
C LEU A 35 -4.56 -0.66 17.54
N GLU A 36 -4.50 -0.71 18.86
CA GLU A 36 -5.62 -0.32 19.75
C GLU A 36 -6.00 1.16 19.53
N SER A 37 -5.02 2.05 19.44
CA SER A 37 -5.28 3.48 19.19
C SER A 37 -5.90 3.72 17.80
N LEU A 38 -5.47 2.96 16.78
CA LEU A 38 -6.05 3.02 15.44
C LEU A 38 -7.47 2.46 15.40
N ALA A 39 -7.71 1.34 16.10
CA ALA A 39 -9.03 0.77 16.22
C ALA A 39 -9.99 1.72 16.95
N ALA A 40 -9.54 2.33 18.05
CA ALA A 40 -10.31 3.35 18.76
C ALA A 40 -10.63 4.54 17.84
N TRP A 41 -9.64 5.07 17.12
CA TRP A 41 -9.86 6.15 16.14
C TRP A 41 -10.87 5.75 15.05
N ALA A 42 -10.74 4.56 14.46
CA ALA A 42 -11.65 4.08 13.42
C ALA A 42 -13.09 3.93 13.96
N THR A 43 -13.26 3.40 15.18
CA THR A 43 -14.58 3.31 15.81
C THR A 43 -15.22 4.68 16.08
N THR A 44 -14.43 5.74 16.36
CA THR A 44 -14.98 7.11 16.45
C THR A 44 -15.57 7.62 15.13
N LEU A 45 -15.09 7.08 13.99
CA LEU A 45 -15.60 7.38 12.66
C LEU A 45 -16.75 6.44 12.24
N GLY A 46 -17.15 5.52 13.12
CA GLY A 46 -18.14 4.48 12.80
C GLY A 46 -17.62 3.41 11.84
N TRP A 47 -16.30 3.26 11.71
CA TRP A 47 -15.69 2.27 10.83
C TRP A 47 -15.51 0.93 11.54
N THR A 48 -15.64 -0.15 10.77
CA THR A 48 -15.42 -1.52 11.22
C THR A 48 -13.94 -1.86 11.09
N VAL A 49 -13.39 -2.54 12.10
CA VAL A 49 -11.98 -2.90 12.18
C VAL A 49 -11.82 -4.41 12.01
N TYR A 50 -10.93 -4.81 11.10
CA TYR A 50 -10.50 -6.19 10.91
C TYR A 50 -8.99 -6.27 11.15
N ALA A 51 -8.59 -7.08 12.13
CA ALA A 51 -7.20 -7.29 12.49
C ALA A 51 -6.66 -8.60 11.90
N GLY A 52 -5.38 -8.63 11.55
CA GLY A 52 -4.70 -9.81 11.04
C GLY A 52 -4.64 -9.89 9.52
N ASN A 53 -4.26 -11.07 9.01
CA ASN A 53 -4.01 -11.33 7.59
C ASN A 53 -5.33 -11.41 6.81
N VAL A 54 -5.95 -10.26 6.55
CA VAL A 54 -7.18 -10.17 5.76
C VAL A 54 -6.84 -10.30 4.28
N GLU A 55 -7.39 -11.32 3.63
CA GLU A 55 -7.21 -11.49 2.19
C GLU A 55 -8.23 -10.62 1.44
N VAL A 56 -7.73 -9.71 0.60
CA VAL A 56 -8.54 -8.76 -0.18
C VAL A 56 -8.06 -8.73 -1.64
N PRO A 57 -8.96 -8.78 -2.64
CA PRO A 57 -8.58 -8.93 -4.05
C PRO A 57 -7.69 -7.81 -4.59
N TRP A 58 -7.86 -6.58 -4.09
CA TRP A 58 -7.08 -5.44 -4.58
C TRP A 58 -5.59 -5.48 -4.21
N THR A 59 -5.14 -6.39 -3.34
CA THR A 59 -3.71 -6.59 -3.02
C THR A 59 -2.88 -6.99 -4.23
N ALA A 60 -3.48 -7.63 -5.23
CA ALA A 60 -2.82 -7.95 -6.49
C ALA A 60 -2.29 -6.70 -7.22
N ARG A 61 -2.87 -5.52 -6.92
CA ARG A 61 -2.47 -4.23 -7.50
C ARG A 61 -1.37 -3.51 -6.72
N LEU A 62 -0.92 -4.07 -5.61
CA LEU A 62 0.09 -3.45 -4.76
C LEU A 62 1.50 -3.99 -5.08
N PRO A 63 2.56 -3.23 -4.73
CA PRO A 63 3.92 -3.73 -4.83
C PRO A 63 4.08 -5.07 -4.11
N GLY A 64 4.68 -6.06 -4.79
CA GLY A 64 4.87 -7.41 -4.27
C GLY A 64 3.64 -8.33 -4.34
N ALA A 65 2.44 -7.81 -4.64
CA ALA A 65 1.20 -8.57 -4.81
C ALA A 65 0.96 -9.62 -3.71
N ASN A 66 1.26 -9.28 -2.45
CA ASN A 66 1.19 -10.21 -1.32
C ASN A 66 -0.27 -10.35 -0.85
N PRO A 67 -0.96 -11.49 -1.09
CA PRO A 67 -2.36 -11.65 -0.72
C PRO A 67 -2.59 -11.58 0.79
N ARG A 68 -1.56 -11.87 1.59
CA ARG A 68 -1.58 -11.83 3.06
C ARG A 68 -0.82 -10.63 3.63
N GLY A 69 -0.60 -9.61 2.80
CA GLY A 69 0.16 -8.43 3.20
C GLY A 69 -0.63 -7.46 4.07
N VAL A 70 -1.96 -7.56 4.09
CA VAL A 70 -2.81 -6.68 4.91
C VAL A 70 -2.69 -7.07 6.37
N ARG A 71 -2.25 -6.14 7.21
CA ARG A 71 -2.07 -6.33 8.67
C ARG A 71 -3.29 -5.89 9.47
N CYS A 72 -3.94 -4.84 8.99
CA CYS A 72 -5.20 -4.34 9.48
C CYS A 72 -5.98 -3.71 8.34
N LEU A 73 -7.30 -3.84 8.41
CA LEU A 73 -8.25 -3.29 7.44
C LEU A 73 -9.35 -2.56 8.22
N PHE A 74 -9.67 -1.37 7.76
CA PHE A 74 -10.74 -0.53 8.26
C PHE A 74 -11.73 -0.31 7.13
N THR A 75 -13.00 -0.60 7.35
CA THR A 75 -14.05 -0.37 6.35
C THR A 75 -15.12 0.54 6.91
N GLY A 76 -15.74 1.35 6.05
CA GLY A 76 -16.77 2.26 6.48
C GLY A 76 -17.30 3.11 5.34
N ILE A 77 -18.03 4.16 5.69
CA ILE A 77 -18.51 5.16 4.75
C ILE A 77 -17.74 6.45 4.94
N TYR A 78 -17.33 7.09 3.85
CA TYR A 78 -16.70 8.40 3.85
C TYR A 78 -17.18 9.20 2.65
N ARG A 79 -17.78 10.38 2.89
CA ARG A 79 -18.44 11.21 1.86
C ARG A 79 -19.39 10.39 0.97
N ASP A 80 -20.28 9.63 1.61
CA ASP A 80 -21.30 8.77 0.99
C ASP A 80 -20.77 7.61 0.12
N LEU A 81 -19.46 7.35 0.15
CA LEU A 81 -18.85 6.23 -0.57
C LEU A 81 -18.35 5.17 0.41
N PRO A 82 -18.58 3.88 0.14
CA PRO A 82 -17.92 2.81 0.88
C PRO A 82 -16.41 2.87 0.64
N ILE A 83 -15.65 2.69 1.71
CA ILE A 83 -14.19 2.73 1.67
C ILE A 83 -13.58 1.53 2.39
N SER A 84 -12.33 1.27 2.03
CA SER A 84 -11.41 0.38 2.74
C SER A 84 -10.07 1.07 2.93
N VAL A 85 -9.56 1.14 4.16
CA VAL A 85 -8.22 1.64 4.47
C VAL A 85 -7.43 0.52 5.12
N ALA A 86 -6.19 0.29 4.70
CA ALA A 86 -5.39 -0.80 5.22
C ALA A 86 -3.93 -0.42 5.43
N GLU A 87 -3.28 -1.14 6.35
CA GLU A 87 -1.82 -1.26 6.35
C GLU A 87 -1.43 -2.53 5.60
N TYR A 88 -0.54 -2.38 4.63
CA TYR A 88 -0.04 -3.45 3.78
C TYR A 88 1.47 -3.59 3.94
N THR A 89 1.97 -4.82 4.00
CA THR A 89 3.40 -5.11 4.07
C THR A 89 3.78 -6.21 3.07
N TYR A 90 4.94 -6.06 2.47
CA TYR A 90 5.58 -7.15 1.73
C TYR A 90 7.09 -7.14 1.95
N GLN A 91 7.71 -8.29 1.68
CA GLN A 91 9.13 -8.48 1.85
C GLN A 91 9.80 -8.66 0.49
N THR A 92 11.02 -8.15 0.36
CA THR A 92 11.91 -8.47 -0.75
C THR A 92 13.16 -9.13 -0.22
N THR A 93 13.48 -10.31 -0.75
CA THR A 93 14.70 -11.03 -0.41
C THR A 93 15.72 -10.86 -1.55
N GLN A 94 16.89 -10.34 -1.21
CA GLN A 94 18.05 -10.30 -2.09
C GLN A 94 19.03 -11.39 -1.67
N VAL A 95 19.41 -12.25 -2.60
CA VAL A 95 20.41 -13.29 -2.38
C VAL A 95 21.66 -12.89 -3.16
N THR A 96 22.75 -12.67 -2.44
CA THR A 96 24.05 -12.31 -3.02
C THR A 96 25.03 -13.43 -2.75
N HIS A 97 25.63 -13.98 -3.81
CA HIS A 97 26.70 -14.95 -3.70
C HIS A 97 28.04 -14.23 -3.85
N LEU A 98 28.80 -14.14 -2.76
CA LEU A 98 30.13 -13.52 -2.72
C LEU A 98 31.12 -14.52 -2.13
N ASN A 99 32.18 -14.85 -2.87
CA ASN A 99 33.28 -15.73 -2.43
C ASN A 99 32.80 -17.08 -1.85
N GLY A 100 31.80 -17.71 -2.45
CA GLY A 100 31.23 -18.98 -1.98
C GLY A 100 30.32 -18.87 -0.76
N GLN A 101 30.13 -17.66 -0.20
CA GLN A 101 29.15 -17.39 0.85
C GLN A 101 27.85 -16.83 0.26
N THR A 102 26.73 -17.30 0.79
CA THR A 102 25.39 -16.82 0.42
C THR A 102 24.94 -15.82 1.48
N GLN A 103 24.82 -14.55 1.10
CA GLN A 103 24.24 -13.51 1.93
C GLN A 103 22.78 -13.31 1.52
N VAL A 104 21.87 -13.43 2.49
CA VAL A 104 20.43 -13.23 2.29
C VAL A 104 20.04 -11.96 3.04
N MET A 105 19.63 -10.92 2.31
CA MET A 105 19.10 -9.68 2.88
C MET A 105 17.60 -9.62 2.65
N THR A 106 16.82 -9.45 3.71
CA THR A 106 15.35 -9.32 3.64
C THR A 106 14.94 -7.92 4.06
N ASP A 107 14.35 -7.18 3.13
CA ASP A 107 13.81 -5.84 3.38
C ASP A 107 12.29 -5.91 3.51
N HIS A 108 11.76 -5.19 4.50
CA HIS A 108 10.32 -5.03 4.71
C HIS A 108 9.87 -3.68 4.19
N HIS A 109 8.75 -3.68 3.47
CA HIS A 109 8.17 -2.46 2.93
C HIS A 109 6.73 -2.33 3.42
N ASP A 110 6.48 -1.29 4.23
CA ASP A 110 5.16 -0.96 4.77
C ASP A 110 4.50 0.12 3.89
N PHE A 111 3.21 -0.04 3.63
CA PHE A 111 2.36 0.90 2.90
C PHE A 111 1.04 1.13 3.60
N VAL A 112 0.50 2.31 3.43
CA VAL A 112 -0.91 2.61 3.69
C VAL A 112 -1.66 2.58 2.38
N VAL A 113 -2.82 1.95 2.38
CA VAL A 113 -3.67 1.76 1.20
C VAL A 113 -5.04 2.36 1.50
N CYS A 114 -5.54 3.18 0.59
CA CYS A 114 -6.90 3.68 0.58
C CYS A 114 -7.60 3.17 -0.67
N VAL A 115 -8.78 2.57 -0.48
CA VAL A 115 -9.66 2.12 -1.55
C VAL A 115 -11.00 2.80 -1.35
N VAL A 116 -11.49 3.45 -2.40
CA VAL A 116 -12.85 3.96 -2.49
C VAL A 116 -13.61 3.06 -3.45
N HIS A 117 -14.74 2.51 -2.98
CA HIS A 117 -15.61 1.67 -3.79
C HIS A 117 -16.64 2.54 -4.50
N LEU A 118 -16.44 2.70 -5.80
CA LEU A 118 -17.28 3.50 -6.67
C LEU A 118 -18.60 2.76 -7.00
N PRO A 119 -19.68 3.49 -7.29
CA PRO A 119 -20.98 2.89 -7.62
C PRO A 119 -21.04 2.26 -9.02
N TYR A 120 -20.03 2.49 -9.86
CA TYR A 120 -19.94 1.98 -11.22
C TYR A 120 -18.66 1.17 -11.42
N SER A 121 -18.71 0.22 -12.35
CA SER A 121 -17.56 -0.58 -12.74
C SER A 121 -16.78 0.11 -13.86
N TYR A 122 -15.46 0.16 -13.70
CA TYR A 122 -14.52 0.79 -14.63
C TYR A 122 -13.51 -0.22 -15.18
N PRO A 123 -13.01 0.00 -16.41
CA PRO A 123 -11.90 -0.79 -16.92
C PRO A 123 -10.65 -0.58 -16.07
N ALA A 124 -9.76 -1.56 -16.15
CA ALA A 124 -8.52 -1.55 -15.41
C ALA A 124 -7.60 -0.42 -15.93
N ILE A 125 -7.36 0.61 -15.10
CA ILE A 125 -6.54 1.79 -15.43
C ILE A 125 -5.56 2.07 -14.28
N GLU A 126 -4.34 2.46 -14.60
CA GLU A 126 -3.37 2.98 -13.64
C GLU A 126 -2.76 4.28 -14.15
N VAL A 127 -2.75 5.30 -13.28
CA VAL A 127 -2.10 6.59 -13.53
C VAL A 127 -0.98 6.77 -12.52
N SER A 128 0.24 6.84 -13.02
CA SER A 128 1.45 6.96 -12.20
C SER A 128 2.35 8.09 -12.71
N GLY A 129 3.00 8.82 -11.80
CA GLY A 129 4.03 9.79 -12.16
C GLY A 129 5.23 9.11 -12.81
N ARG A 130 5.80 9.72 -13.85
CA ARG A 130 7.03 9.22 -14.47
C ARG A 130 8.19 9.30 -13.47
N GLY A 131 8.93 8.21 -13.31
CA GLY A 131 9.96 8.07 -12.27
C GLY A 131 9.46 7.49 -10.95
N SER A 132 8.15 7.26 -10.79
CA SER A 132 7.65 6.46 -9.67
C SER A 132 8.03 4.99 -9.89
N GLY A 133 8.92 4.45 -9.06
CA GLY A 133 9.49 3.09 -9.18
C GLY A 133 8.52 1.95 -8.86
N SER A 134 7.21 2.21 -8.90
CA SER A 134 6.22 1.24 -8.46
C SER A 134 5.94 0.21 -9.58
N ARG A 135 6.17 -1.07 -9.26
CA ARG A 135 5.86 -2.21 -10.16
C ARG A 135 4.42 -2.68 -10.02
N ALA A 136 3.56 -1.86 -9.42
CA ALA A 136 2.15 -2.15 -9.20
C ALA A 136 1.51 -2.58 -10.53
N TRP A 137 1.67 -1.81 -11.60
CA TRP A 137 1.16 -2.06 -12.95
C TRP A 137 1.18 -3.48 -13.51
N ARG A 138 2.03 -4.41 -13.02
CA ARG A 138 2.09 -5.79 -13.52
C ARG A 138 0.78 -6.56 -13.41
N TRP A 139 -0.14 -6.09 -12.56
CA TRP A 139 -1.50 -6.62 -12.48
C TRP A 139 -2.33 -6.36 -13.75
N LEU A 140 -1.94 -5.36 -14.57
CA LEU A 140 -2.56 -5.05 -15.85
C LEU A 140 -1.94 -5.88 -16.97
N THR A 141 -2.72 -6.77 -17.59
CA THR A 141 -2.39 -7.38 -18.88
C THR A 141 -2.85 -6.45 -20.01
N GLY A 142 -2.01 -5.48 -20.38
CA GLY A 142 -2.32 -4.49 -21.41
C GLY A 142 -1.05 -3.80 -21.95
N PRO A 143 -1.18 -2.96 -22.99
CA PRO A 143 -0.04 -2.23 -23.56
C PRO A 143 0.67 -1.39 -22.49
N ASP A 144 1.99 -1.31 -22.60
CA ASP A 144 2.87 -0.79 -21.55
C ASP A 144 2.63 0.69 -21.21
N THR A 145 2.08 1.46 -22.16
CA THR A 145 1.71 2.87 -21.98
C THR A 145 0.65 3.30 -22.99
N THR A 146 -0.34 4.06 -22.52
CA THR A 146 -1.31 4.77 -23.35
C THR A 146 -1.13 6.27 -23.13
N GLU A 147 -0.97 7.04 -24.21
CA GLU A 147 -0.95 8.50 -24.15
C GLU A 147 -2.36 9.06 -24.28
N ILE A 148 -2.71 10.00 -23.41
CA ILE A 148 -4.04 10.62 -23.45
C ILE A 148 -4.12 11.76 -24.48
N GLY A 149 -2.97 12.18 -25.03
CA GLY A 149 -2.87 13.20 -26.07
C GLY A 149 -2.78 14.63 -25.53
N ILE A 150 -2.36 14.80 -24.28
CA ILE A 150 -2.18 16.10 -23.63
C ILE A 150 -0.70 16.21 -23.25
N PRO A 151 0.13 16.93 -24.03
CA PRO A 151 1.59 16.89 -23.88
C PRO A 151 2.09 17.20 -22.46
N ALA A 152 1.48 18.18 -21.78
CA ALA A 152 1.87 18.53 -20.41
C ALA A 152 1.63 17.39 -19.40
N PHE A 153 0.56 16.62 -19.61
CA PHE A 153 0.21 15.48 -18.76
C PHE A 153 1.06 14.27 -19.14
N ASP A 154 1.12 13.92 -20.42
CA ASP A 154 1.85 12.74 -20.91
C ASP A 154 3.37 12.84 -20.64
N LYS A 155 3.90 14.06 -20.49
CA LYS A 155 5.27 14.31 -20.04
C LYS A 155 5.52 13.91 -18.58
N ASN A 156 4.56 14.11 -17.70
CA ASN A 156 4.74 13.95 -16.25
C ASN A 156 4.14 12.64 -15.73
N TYR A 157 3.15 12.09 -16.44
CA TYR A 157 2.40 10.92 -16.03
C TYR A 157 2.44 9.83 -17.10
N ARG A 158 2.24 8.61 -16.64
CA ARG A 158 2.11 7.40 -17.44
C ARG A 158 0.75 6.80 -17.15
N VAL A 159 -0.04 6.58 -18.19
CA VAL A 159 -1.31 5.86 -18.09
C VAL A 159 -1.13 4.46 -18.66
N ARG A 160 -1.66 3.47 -17.95
CA ARG A 160 -1.74 2.08 -18.39
C ARG A 160 -3.19 1.65 -18.32
N SER A 161 -3.66 0.90 -19.31
CA SER A 161 -5.04 0.44 -19.35
C SER A 161 -5.13 -0.90 -20.08
N THR A 162 -6.10 -1.71 -19.68
CA THR A 162 -6.56 -2.87 -20.48
C THR A 162 -7.41 -2.46 -21.68
N HIS A 163 -7.98 -1.25 -21.64
CA HIS A 163 -8.87 -0.68 -22.65
C HIS A 163 -8.41 0.74 -23.01
N PRO A 164 -7.33 0.89 -23.80
CA PRO A 164 -6.73 2.19 -24.16
C PRO A 164 -7.73 3.17 -24.80
N GLU A 165 -8.66 2.67 -25.59
CA GLU A 165 -9.71 3.43 -26.28
C GLU A 165 -10.68 4.14 -25.33
N LEU A 166 -10.89 3.58 -24.13
CA LEU A 166 -11.78 4.17 -23.11
C LEU A 166 -11.08 5.20 -22.22
N VAL A 167 -9.74 5.23 -22.22
CA VAL A 167 -8.96 6.07 -21.31
C VAL A 167 -9.31 7.56 -21.42
N ARG A 168 -9.51 8.07 -22.65
CA ARG A 168 -9.84 9.49 -22.87
C ARG A 168 -11.25 9.87 -22.42
N HIS A 169 -12.15 8.91 -22.36
CA HIS A 169 -13.51 9.12 -21.85
C HIS A 169 -13.48 9.19 -20.31
N ILE A 170 -12.67 8.34 -19.68
CA ILE A 170 -12.57 8.25 -18.22
C ILE A 170 -11.68 9.35 -17.64
N ILE A 171 -10.53 9.62 -18.26
CA ILE A 171 -9.59 10.67 -17.86
C ILE A 171 -9.92 11.96 -18.61
N GLY A 172 -10.97 12.64 -18.15
CA GLY A 172 -11.43 13.90 -18.72
C GLY A 172 -10.53 15.11 -18.38
N PRO A 173 -10.76 16.27 -19.03
CA PRO A 173 -9.95 17.47 -18.83
C PRO A 173 -9.87 17.97 -17.38
N ALA A 174 -10.91 17.76 -16.58
CA ALA A 174 -10.93 18.16 -15.18
C ALA A 174 -9.96 17.33 -14.32
N LEU A 175 -9.90 16.02 -14.53
CA LEU A 175 -8.95 15.14 -13.84
C LEU A 175 -7.51 15.42 -14.26
N VAL A 176 -7.29 15.73 -15.54
CA VAL A 176 -5.98 16.14 -16.06
C VAL A 176 -5.50 17.43 -15.38
N ARG A 177 -6.35 18.46 -15.30
CA ARG A 177 -6.02 19.70 -14.59
C ARG A 177 -5.71 19.44 -13.12
N ALA A 178 -6.46 18.56 -12.46
CA ALA A 178 -6.22 18.22 -11.07
C ALA A 178 -4.86 17.55 -10.86
N HIS A 179 -4.46 16.66 -11.76
CA HIS A 179 -3.12 16.04 -11.75
C HIS A 179 -2.02 17.08 -11.94
N LEU A 180 -2.14 17.93 -12.98
CA LEU A 180 -1.15 18.98 -13.25
C LEU A 180 -1.01 20.01 -12.12
N ALA A 181 -2.06 20.21 -11.33
CA ALA A 181 -2.04 21.06 -10.14
C ALA A 181 -1.57 20.33 -8.86
N GLY A 182 -1.22 19.05 -8.93
CA GLY A 182 -0.80 18.26 -7.77
C GLY A 182 -1.92 18.00 -6.74
N MET A 183 -3.18 18.13 -7.15
CA MET A 183 -4.34 18.00 -6.25
C MET A 183 -4.83 16.56 -6.09
N VAL A 184 -4.33 15.63 -6.90
CA VAL A 184 -4.70 14.21 -6.85
C VAL A 184 -3.45 13.34 -6.87
N PRO A 185 -3.46 12.19 -6.16
CA PRO A 185 -2.31 11.29 -6.11
C PRO A 185 -2.24 10.42 -7.37
N ASN A 186 -1.18 9.62 -7.47
CA ASN A 186 -1.19 8.45 -8.35
C ASN A 186 -2.26 7.46 -7.89
N TRP A 187 -2.95 6.83 -8.83
CA TRP A 187 -4.09 5.96 -8.52
C TRP A 187 -4.20 4.79 -9.50
N SER A 188 -4.85 3.73 -9.07
CA SER A 188 -5.27 2.63 -9.92
C SER A 188 -6.77 2.35 -9.74
N LEU A 189 -7.42 1.93 -10.81
CA LEU A 189 -8.86 1.74 -10.90
C LEU A 189 -9.12 0.39 -11.54
N HIS A 190 -10.00 -0.42 -10.94
CA HIS A 190 -10.40 -1.71 -11.49
C HIS A 190 -11.75 -2.13 -10.94
N GLY A 191 -12.71 -2.40 -11.81
CA GLY A 191 -14.08 -2.66 -11.38
C GLY A 191 -14.59 -1.44 -10.61
N THR A 192 -15.05 -1.66 -9.38
CA THR A 192 -15.51 -0.60 -8.49
C THR A 192 -14.40 0.07 -7.69
N ASP A 193 -13.18 -0.49 -7.68
CA ASP A 193 -12.19 -0.11 -6.67
C ASP A 193 -11.21 0.91 -7.20
N LEU A 194 -11.31 2.14 -6.70
CA LEU A 194 -10.33 3.19 -6.87
C LEU A 194 -9.33 3.16 -5.72
N LEU A 195 -8.07 2.87 -6.03
CA LEU A 195 -7.02 2.57 -5.07
C LEU A 195 -5.88 3.60 -5.16
N VAL A 196 -5.41 4.03 -3.99
CA VAL A 196 -4.20 4.83 -3.79
C VAL A 196 -3.40 4.19 -2.67
N TYR A 197 -2.07 4.25 -2.77
CA TYR A 197 -1.20 3.82 -1.67
C TYR A 197 0.05 4.69 -1.58
N TRP A 198 0.66 4.72 -0.39
CA TRP A 198 1.92 5.42 -0.14
C TRP A 198 2.75 4.69 0.91
N PRO A 199 4.09 4.83 0.88
CA PRO A 199 4.97 4.14 1.82
C PRO A 199 4.79 4.67 3.24
N GLY A 200 4.98 3.79 4.21
CA GLY A 200 4.91 4.08 5.63
C GLY A 200 3.78 3.35 6.33
N ARG A 201 3.54 3.77 7.58
CA ARG A 201 2.49 3.21 8.45
C ARG A 201 1.32 4.17 8.55
N MET A 202 0.18 3.64 8.98
CA MET A 202 -1.04 4.41 9.12
C MET A 202 -0.92 5.42 10.25
N GLU A 203 -1.18 6.68 9.89
CA GLU A 203 -1.29 7.81 10.80
C GLU A 203 -2.67 8.44 10.60
N PRO A 204 -3.54 8.50 11.63
CA PRO A 204 -4.89 9.05 11.51
C PRO A 204 -4.96 10.42 10.81
N ALA A 205 -3.99 11.29 11.11
CA ALA A 205 -3.89 12.63 10.54
C ALA A 205 -3.66 12.65 9.02
N ARG A 206 -3.10 11.58 8.43
CA ARG A 206 -2.85 11.48 6.98
C ARG A 206 -3.94 10.75 6.22
N VAL A 207 -4.71 9.88 6.89
CA VAL A 207 -5.72 9.04 6.22
C VAL A 207 -6.87 9.87 5.66
N LEU A 208 -7.44 10.79 6.44
CA LEU A 208 -8.60 11.57 5.98
C LEU A 208 -8.25 12.50 4.80
N PRO A 209 -7.13 13.25 4.81
CA PRO A 209 -6.70 14.00 3.62
C PRO A 209 -6.43 13.13 2.40
N ALA A 210 -5.86 11.93 2.60
CA ALA A 210 -5.65 10.99 1.50
C ALA A 210 -6.98 10.52 0.91
N LEU A 211 -7.96 10.16 1.75
CA LEU A 211 -9.31 9.79 1.32
C LEU A 211 -10.01 10.93 0.58
N ASP A 212 -9.89 12.17 1.05
CA ASP A 212 -10.41 13.35 0.33
C ASP A 212 -9.82 13.44 -1.09
N ALA A 213 -8.53 13.16 -1.24
CA ALA A 213 -7.88 13.16 -2.54
C ALA A 213 -8.34 11.99 -3.44
N VAL A 214 -8.57 10.80 -2.87
CA VAL A 214 -9.11 9.64 -3.61
C VAL A 214 -10.56 9.88 -4.03
N VAL A 215 -11.41 10.37 -3.13
CA VAL A 215 -12.80 10.73 -3.45
C VAL A 215 -12.84 11.83 -4.53
N ARG A 216 -11.92 12.81 -4.47
CA ARG A 216 -11.77 13.80 -5.54
C ARG A 216 -11.48 13.15 -6.88
N VAL A 217 -10.56 12.18 -6.95
CA VAL A 217 -10.33 11.43 -8.20
C VAL A 217 -11.63 10.79 -8.68
N GLY A 218 -12.34 10.05 -7.81
CA GLY A 218 -13.61 9.41 -8.14
C GLY A 218 -14.66 10.38 -8.69
N SER A 219 -14.76 11.58 -8.11
CA SER A 219 -15.69 12.62 -8.56
C SER A 219 -15.36 13.24 -9.92
N LEU A 220 -14.11 13.10 -10.37
CA LEU A 220 -13.60 13.66 -11.62
C LEU A 220 -13.48 12.62 -12.75
N LEU A 221 -13.75 11.34 -12.46
CA LEU A 221 -13.80 10.31 -13.48
C LEU A 221 -14.98 10.57 -14.43
N GLY A 222 -14.71 10.44 -15.72
CA GLY A 222 -15.76 10.34 -16.73
C GLY A 222 -16.58 9.07 -16.54
N ARG A 223 -17.76 9.02 -17.17
CA ARG A 223 -18.66 7.87 -17.16
C ARG A 223 -18.74 7.28 -18.55
#